data_AF-D4J997-F1
#
_entry.id   AF-D4J997-F1
#
_cell.length_a   1.000
_cell.length_b   1.000
_cell.length_c   1.000
_cell.angle_alpha   90.00
_cell.angle_beta   90.00
_cell.angle_gamma   90.00
#
_symmetry.space_group_name_H-M   'P 1'
#
loop_
_entity.id
_entity.type
_entity.pdbx_description
1 polymer ?
#
loop_
_entity_poly.entity_id
_entity_poly.type
_entity_poly.pdbx_seq_one_letter_code
_entity_poly.pdbx_strand_id
1 'polypeptide(L)'
;MKKLKTVHDLGDDLLAQMKAKDLCPNDLLDYAVVYPQQEKIYNDEFDLVGDLNYGSNEGIYLDVYIRGDFSDKPGKNVRKPVLTFKTLRQDDEALYEMAKLQASCMIAFRSYMYKNASDYERRGFKCAKQTNGSGSICRAVIFCESKEKAKLLKKQGYTVTELLTGKKL
;
A
#
# COMPACT_ATOMS: atom_id res chain seq x y z
N MET A 1 8.11 -17.97 2.37
CA MET A 1 8.31 -16.50 2.28
C MET A 1 7.17 -15.94 1.44
N LYS A 2 6.56 -14.81 1.82
CA LYS A 2 5.40 -14.27 1.10
C LYS A 2 5.83 -13.69 -0.26
N LYS A 3 4.98 -13.86 -1.28
CA LYS A 3 5.15 -13.27 -2.61
C LYS A 3 5.29 -11.74 -2.47
N LEU A 4 6.18 -11.15 -3.27
CA LEU A 4 6.27 -9.70 -3.39
C LEU A 4 5.01 -9.16 -4.07
N LYS A 5 4.28 -8.30 -3.35
CA LYS A 5 3.02 -7.72 -3.84
C LYS A 5 3.30 -6.68 -4.91
N THR A 6 2.40 -6.61 -5.88
CA THR A 6 2.37 -5.60 -6.92
C THR A 6 1.27 -4.57 -6.66
N VAL A 7 1.31 -3.46 -7.40
CA VAL A 7 0.23 -2.47 -7.42
C VAL A 7 -1.10 -3.10 -7.86
N HIS A 8 -1.07 -4.01 -8.82
CA HIS A 8 -2.24 -4.81 -9.21
C HIS A 8 -2.77 -5.67 -8.06
N ASP A 9 -1.90 -6.42 -7.37
CA ASP A 9 -2.34 -7.26 -6.24
C ASP A 9 -2.99 -6.40 -5.14
N LEU A 10 -2.49 -5.18 -4.90
CA LEU A 10 -3.08 -4.22 -3.96
C LEU A 10 -4.45 -3.71 -4.46
N GLY A 11 -4.57 -3.41 -5.75
CA GLY A 11 -5.83 -2.98 -6.36
C GLY A 11 -6.92 -4.04 -6.29
N ASP A 12 -6.57 -5.30 -6.56
CA ASP A 12 -7.48 -6.44 -6.42
C ASP A 12 -7.96 -6.60 -4.98
N ASP A 13 -7.04 -6.57 -4.02
CA ASP A 13 -7.37 -6.71 -2.60
C ASP A 13 -8.28 -5.56 -2.13
N LEU A 14 -8.00 -4.32 -2.56
CA LEU A 14 -8.81 -3.15 -2.23
C LEU A 14 -10.21 -3.25 -2.85
N LEU A 15 -10.32 -3.55 -4.15
CA LEU A 15 -11.60 -3.67 -4.83
C LEU A 15 -12.45 -4.81 -4.24
N ALA A 16 -11.82 -5.95 -3.92
CA ALA A 16 -12.48 -7.06 -3.24
C ALA A 16 -13.04 -6.64 -1.87
N GLN A 17 -12.25 -5.89 -1.09
CA GLN A 17 -12.70 -5.38 0.20
C GLN A 17 -13.85 -4.36 0.08
N MET A 18 -13.79 -3.49 -0.92
CA MET A 18 -14.86 -2.53 -1.20
C MET A 18 -16.17 -3.24 -1.53
N LYS A 19 -16.13 -4.25 -2.42
CA LYS A 19 -17.29 -5.08 -2.78
C LYS A 19 -17.83 -5.86 -1.59
N ALA A 20 -16.97 -6.48 -0.79
CA ALA A 20 -17.38 -7.28 0.36
C ALA A 20 -18.08 -6.47 1.47
N LYS A 21 -17.87 -5.15 1.50
CA LYS A 21 -18.49 -4.22 2.45
C LYS A 21 -19.65 -3.42 1.85
N ASP A 22 -20.04 -3.74 0.61
CA ASP A 22 -21.07 -3.00 -0.13
C ASP A 22 -20.78 -1.49 -0.23
N LEU A 23 -19.49 -1.13 -0.42
CA LEU A 23 -19.03 0.26 -0.50
C LEU A 23 -18.96 0.77 -1.96
N CYS A 24 -19.22 -0.10 -2.93
CA CYS A 24 -19.31 0.28 -4.34
C CYS A 24 -20.76 0.63 -4.67
N PRO A 25 -21.07 1.87 -5.13
CA PRO A 25 -22.42 2.21 -5.56
C PRO A 25 -22.69 1.57 -6.94
N ASN A 26 -23.04 0.28 -6.95
CA ASN A 26 -23.14 -0.51 -8.18
C ASN A 26 -24.21 0.02 -9.14
N ASP A 27 -25.27 0.65 -8.64
CA ASP A 27 -26.32 1.28 -9.47
C ASP A 27 -25.85 2.59 -10.12
N LEU A 28 -24.75 3.18 -9.63
CA LEU A 28 -24.14 4.40 -10.17
C LEU A 28 -23.02 4.09 -11.18
N LEU A 29 -22.22 3.05 -10.91
CA LEU A 29 -20.99 2.78 -11.65
C LEU A 29 -21.26 2.13 -13.01
N ASP A 30 -20.61 2.66 -14.04
CA ASP A 30 -20.43 2.01 -15.34
C ASP A 30 -19.42 0.85 -15.18
N TYR A 31 -18.28 1.14 -14.56
CA TYR A 31 -17.29 0.12 -14.21
C TYR A 31 -16.40 0.51 -13.04
N ALA A 32 -15.75 -0.53 -12.48
CA ALA A 32 -14.63 -0.43 -11.54
C ALA A 32 -13.53 -1.41 -11.99
N VAL A 33 -12.36 -0.90 -12.36
CA VAL A 33 -11.29 -1.68 -13.00
C VAL A 33 -9.93 -1.40 -12.35
N VAL A 34 -9.26 -2.48 -11.96
CA VAL A 34 -7.88 -2.44 -11.44
C VAL A 34 -6.92 -2.22 -12.61
N TYR A 35 -5.94 -1.34 -12.40
CA TYR A 35 -4.91 -1.05 -13.38
C TYR A 35 -4.02 -2.29 -13.63
N PRO A 36 -3.72 -2.64 -14.90
CA PRO A 36 -3.00 -3.87 -15.24
C PRO A 36 -1.51 -3.87 -14.82
N GLN A 37 -0.98 -2.74 -14.35
CA GLN A 37 0.42 -2.57 -14.00
C GLN A 37 0.83 -3.49 -12.83
N GLN A 38 1.78 -4.38 -13.11
CA GLN A 38 2.34 -5.32 -12.12
C GLN A 38 3.63 -4.80 -11.45
N GLU A 39 3.75 -3.48 -11.27
CA GLU A 39 4.90 -2.90 -10.59
C GLU A 39 4.96 -3.39 -9.14
N LYS A 40 6.15 -3.78 -8.68
CA LYS A 40 6.36 -4.35 -7.34
C LYS A 40 6.44 -3.26 -6.29
N ILE A 41 5.88 -3.56 -5.11
CA ILE A 41 5.90 -2.68 -3.93
C ILE A 41 6.90 -3.26 -2.93
N TYR A 42 7.87 -2.44 -2.53
CA TYR A 42 8.99 -2.86 -1.68
C TYR A 42 8.96 -2.26 -0.27
N ASN A 43 8.14 -1.24 -0.04
CA ASN A 43 7.97 -0.64 1.28
C ASN A 43 6.52 -0.22 1.47
N ASP A 44 6.06 -0.10 2.71
CA ASP A 44 4.70 0.32 3.08
C ASP A 44 4.55 1.84 3.26
N GLU A 45 5.61 2.60 3.04
CA GLU A 45 5.67 4.06 3.13
C GLU A 45 4.95 4.75 1.95
N PHE A 46 3.64 4.59 1.87
CA PHE A 46 2.80 5.21 0.84
C PHE A 46 1.36 5.46 1.29
N ASP A 47 0.76 6.48 0.69
CA ASP A 47 -0.65 6.84 0.90
C ASP A 47 -1.49 6.51 -0.34
N LEU A 48 -2.79 6.28 -0.12
CA LEU A 48 -3.78 6.25 -1.18
C LEU A 48 -4.28 7.66 -1.47
N VAL A 49 -4.27 8.07 -2.74
CA VAL A 49 -4.74 9.39 -3.19
C VAL A 49 -5.74 9.22 -4.33
N GLY A 50 -6.82 10.02 -4.29
CA GLY A 50 -7.86 10.04 -5.33
C GLY A 50 -7.74 11.26 -6.24
N ASP A 51 -8.14 11.07 -7.50
CA ASP A 51 -8.25 12.08 -8.54
C ASP A 51 -9.67 12.00 -9.11
N LEU A 52 -10.55 12.88 -8.62
CA LEU A 52 -11.97 12.91 -8.95
C LEU A 52 -12.25 14.05 -9.93
N ASN A 53 -12.82 13.73 -11.08
CA ASN A 53 -13.07 14.71 -12.14
C ASN A 53 -14.31 14.34 -12.98
N TYR A 54 -14.95 15.35 -13.60
CA TYR A 54 -16.15 15.16 -14.42
C TYR A 54 -15.91 14.40 -15.74
N GLY A 55 -14.67 14.13 -16.15
CA GLY A 55 -14.35 13.38 -17.37
C GLY A 55 -14.90 13.97 -18.67
N SER A 56 -15.18 15.28 -18.71
CA SER A 56 -15.80 15.94 -19.86
C SER A 56 -17.11 15.24 -20.26
N ASN A 57 -17.27 14.84 -21.53
CA ASN A 57 -18.49 14.21 -22.03
C ASN A 57 -18.56 12.69 -21.81
N GLU A 58 -17.56 12.08 -21.16
CA GLU A 58 -17.49 10.62 -20.96
C GLU A 58 -18.10 10.16 -19.62
N GLY A 59 -18.43 11.08 -18.74
CA GLY A 59 -18.92 10.81 -17.38
C GLY A 59 -17.83 11.00 -16.32
N ILE A 60 -18.22 10.95 -15.05
CA ILE A 60 -17.32 11.21 -13.91
C ILE A 60 -16.36 10.03 -13.69
N TYR A 61 -15.07 10.35 -13.52
CA TYR A 61 -14.02 9.40 -13.18
C TYR A 61 -13.47 9.67 -11.77
N LEU A 62 -13.23 8.57 -11.05
CA LEU A 62 -12.39 8.54 -9.86
C LEU A 62 -11.23 7.59 -10.13
N ASP A 63 -10.04 8.16 -10.32
CA ASP A 63 -8.79 7.40 -10.38
C ASP A 63 -8.12 7.40 -9.01
N VAL A 64 -7.72 6.23 -8.56
CA VAL A 64 -7.05 6.03 -7.27
C VAL A 64 -5.62 5.56 -7.50
N TYR A 65 -4.70 6.15 -6.75
CA TYR A 65 -3.27 5.93 -6.86
C TYR A 65 -2.68 5.63 -5.49
N ILE A 66 -1.52 4.96 -5.47
CA ILE A 66 -0.60 5.03 -4.34
C ILE A 66 0.48 6.07 -4.62
N ARG A 67 0.87 6.82 -3.58
CA ARG A 67 1.93 7.82 -3.65
C ARG A 67 2.84 7.72 -2.42
N GLY A 68 4.14 7.57 -2.62
CA GLY A 68 5.10 7.45 -1.52
C GLY A 68 6.45 6.89 -1.96
N ASP A 69 7.27 6.48 -0.99
CA ASP A 69 8.58 5.89 -1.21
C ASP A 69 8.54 4.36 -1.04
N PHE A 70 7.99 3.70 -2.05
CA PHE A 70 7.70 2.26 -2.00
C PHE A 70 8.37 1.46 -3.12
N SER A 71 9.20 2.11 -3.95
CA SER A 71 9.93 1.43 -5.02
C SER A 71 11.16 0.68 -4.49
N ASP A 72 11.80 -0.09 -5.36
CA ASP A 72 13.08 -0.76 -5.09
C ASP A 72 14.22 0.23 -4.79
N LYS A 73 14.06 1.50 -5.18
CA LYS A 73 15.03 2.58 -4.96
C LYS A 73 14.52 3.52 -3.86
N PRO A 74 15.18 3.58 -2.69
CA PRO A 74 14.78 4.46 -1.61
C PRO A 74 14.99 5.93 -1.94
N GLY A 75 14.26 6.80 -1.23
CA GLY A 75 14.33 8.26 -1.36
C GLY A 75 13.62 8.82 -2.58
N LYS A 76 12.78 8.01 -3.26
CA LYS A 76 12.01 8.45 -4.42
C LYS A 76 10.52 8.40 -4.14
N ASN A 77 9.90 9.57 -4.09
CA ASN A 77 8.44 9.67 -4.10
C ASN A 77 7.93 9.34 -5.52
N VAL A 78 7.17 8.25 -5.64
CA VAL A 78 6.57 7.79 -6.88
C VAL A 78 5.06 7.72 -6.74
N ARG A 79 4.32 7.94 -7.84
CA ARG A 79 2.86 7.77 -7.92
C ARG A 79 2.54 6.65 -8.91
N LYS A 80 1.69 5.71 -8.52
CA LYS A 80 1.27 4.58 -9.38
C LYS A 80 -0.24 4.40 -9.34
N PRO A 81 -0.89 4.22 -10.51
CA PRO A 81 -2.33 4.02 -10.59
C PRO A 81 -2.71 2.63 -10.06
N VAL A 82 -3.85 2.55 -9.37
CA VAL A 82 -4.32 1.33 -8.70
C VAL A 82 -5.68 0.90 -9.25
N LEU A 83 -6.65 1.80 -9.26
CA LEU A 83 -8.04 1.49 -9.54
C LEU A 83 -8.74 2.70 -10.17
N THR A 84 -9.55 2.46 -11.19
CA THR A 84 -10.45 3.46 -11.78
C THR A 84 -11.89 3.07 -11.52
N PHE A 85 -12.69 4.03 -11.09
CA PHE A 85 -14.15 3.95 -11.08
C PHE A 85 -14.69 4.97 -12.07
N LYS A 86 -15.72 4.57 -12.83
CA LYS A 86 -16.39 5.44 -13.78
C LYS A 86 -17.90 5.33 -13.61
N THR A 87 -18.60 6.45 -13.77
CA THR A 87 -20.04 6.51 -14.02
C THR A 87 -20.31 7.26 -15.32
N LEU A 88 -21.43 6.96 -15.99
CA LEU A 88 -21.91 7.73 -17.16
C LEU A 88 -22.67 9.00 -16.75
N ARG A 89 -23.06 9.13 -15.47
CA ARG A 89 -23.69 10.35 -14.95
C ARG A 89 -22.69 11.50 -14.92
N GLN A 90 -23.21 12.71 -15.12
CA GLN A 90 -22.44 13.95 -15.20
C GLN A 90 -22.98 15.05 -14.26
N ASP A 91 -24.03 14.73 -13.51
CA ASP A 91 -24.65 15.67 -12.57
C ASP A 91 -23.92 15.71 -11.22
N ASP A 92 -24.17 16.78 -10.47
CA ASP A 92 -23.47 17.04 -9.20
C ASP A 92 -23.75 16.00 -8.13
N GLU A 93 -24.95 15.40 -8.12
CA GLU A 93 -25.28 14.32 -7.18
C GLU A 93 -24.36 13.11 -7.42
N ALA A 94 -24.15 12.72 -8.67
CA ALA A 94 -23.18 11.68 -9.01
C ALA A 94 -21.76 12.04 -8.59
N LEU A 95 -21.34 13.32 -8.70
CA LEU A 95 -20.03 13.75 -8.22
C LEU A 95 -19.90 13.60 -6.70
N TYR A 96 -20.93 13.97 -5.94
CA TYR A 96 -20.95 13.79 -4.49
C TYR A 96 -20.89 12.31 -4.09
N GLU A 97 -21.61 11.43 -4.79
CA GLU A 97 -21.53 9.99 -4.56
C GLU A 97 -20.14 9.42 -4.91
N MET A 98 -19.52 9.88 -6.00
CA MET A 98 -18.15 9.51 -6.35
C MET A 98 -17.12 10.05 -5.34
N ALA A 99 -17.36 11.20 -4.73
CA ALA A 99 -16.53 11.72 -3.63
C ALA A 99 -16.68 10.87 -2.35
N LYS A 100 -17.89 10.40 -2.03
CA LYS A 100 -18.12 9.43 -0.95
C LYS A 100 -17.40 8.12 -1.23
N LEU A 101 -17.44 7.63 -2.48
CA LEU A 101 -16.69 6.45 -2.92
C LEU A 101 -15.17 6.63 -2.70
N GLN A 102 -14.61 7.80 -3.03
CA GLN A 102 -13.20 8.11 -2.73
C GLN A 102 -12.89 8.00 -1.23
N ALA A 103 -13.73 8.59 -0.37
CA ALA A 103 -13.55 8.49 1.08
C ALA A 103 -13.62 7.02 1.56
N SER A 104 -14.57 6.24 1.04
CA SER A 104 -14.70 4.81 1.32
C SER A 104 -13.44 4.03 0.92
N CYS A 105 -12.85 4.31 -0.24
CA CYS A 105 -11.58 3.72 -0.67
C CYS A 105 -10.45 4.01 0.32
N MET A 106 -10.31 5.25 0.77
CA MET A 106 -9.27 5.65 1.72
C MET A 106 -9.44 4.96 3.09
N ILE A 107 -10.67 4.85 3.58
CA ILE A 107 -10.99 4.16 4.84
C ILE A 107 -10.72 2.66 4.72
N ALA A 108 -11.16 2.02 3.63
CA ALA A 108 -10.93 0.61 3.36
C ALA A 108 -9.43 0.30 3.28
N PHE A 109 -8.70 1.08 2.48
CA PHE A 109 -7.25 0.97 2.35
C PHE A 109 -6.51 1.13 3.67
N ARG A 110 -6.85 2.14 4.49
CA ARG A 110 -6.25 2.30 5.83
C ARG A 110 -6.49 1.06 6.69
N SER A 111 -7.71 0.53 6.70
CA SER A 111 -8.03 -0.70 7.44
C SER A 111 -7.29 -1.92 6.90
N TYR A 112 -7.03 -1.99 5.60
CA TYR A 112 -6.25 -3.05 4.98
C TYR A 112 -4.78 -2.96 5.36
N MET A 113 -4.15 -1.79 5.19
CA MET A 113 -2.73 -1.59 5.50
C MET A 113 -2.44 -1.80 6.99
N TYR A 114 -3.34 -1.40 7.88
CA TYR A 114 -3.19 -1.68 9.32
C TYR A 114 -3.00 -3.17 9.64
N LYS A 115 -3.59 -4.06 8.83
CA LYS A 115 -3.50 -5.51 9.03
C LYS A 115 -2.40 -6.15 8.19
N ASN A 116 -2.03 -5.54 7.06
CA ASN A 116 -1.23 -6.15 6.01
C ASN A 116 0.07 -5.40 5.68
N ALA A 117 0.44 -4.33 6.40
CA ALA A 117 1.65 -3.54 6.16
C ALA A 117 2.92 -4.40 6.03
N SER A 118 3.08 -5.40 6.91
CA SER A 118 4.20 -6.35 6.85
C SER A 118 4.30 -7.15 5.55
N ASP A 119 3.28 -7.15 4.70
CA ASP A 119 3.31 -7.79 3.37
C ASP A 119 4.01 -6.93 2.30
N TYR A 120 4.22 -5.66 2.61
CA TYR A 120 4.86 -4.67 1.75
C TYR A 120 6.26 -4.28 2.24
N GLU A 121 6.59 -4.50 3.52
CA GLU A 121 7.94 -4.33 4.08
C GLU A 121 8.95 -5.33 3.47
N ARG A 122 9.60 -4.97 2.36
CA ARG A 122 10.53 -5.84 1.62
C ARG A 122 11.89 -5.19 1.35
N ARG A 123 12.02 -3.89 1.59
CA ARG A 123 13.24 -3.11 1.36
C ARG A 123 14.12 -3.09 2.60
N GLY A 124 15.40 -3.37 2.43
CA GLY A 124 16.40 -3.27 3.50
C GLY A 124 16.49 -4.49 4.42
N PHE A 125 16.74 -4.24 5.69
CA PHE A 125 17.12 -5.26 6.67
C PHE A 125 16.35 -5.08 7.98
N LYS A 126 15.91 -6.21 8.53
CA LYS A 126 15.39 -6.33 9.90
C LYS A 126 16.51 -6.77 10.83
N CYS A 127 16.86 -5.94 11.80
CA CYS A 127 17.87 -6.22 12.81
C CYS A 127 17.17 -6.46 14.15
N ALA A 128 17.38 -7.61 14.78
CA ALA A 128 16.74 -7.96 16.04
C ALA A 128 17.76 -8.43 17.10
N LYS A 129 17.62 -7.96 18.34
CA LYS A 129 18.45 -8.37 19.47
C LYS A 129 17.59 -8.60 20.70
N GLN A 130 17.82 -9.69 21.42
CA GLN A 130 17.22 -9.89 22.74
C GLN A 130 17.91 -8.96 23.75
N THR A 131 17.11 -8.33 24.59
CA THR A 131 17.56 -7.40 25.61
C THR A 131 16.88 -7.77 26.93
N ASN A 132 17.63 -7.79 28.02
CA ASN A 132 17.04 -7.98 29.34
C ASN A 132 16.47 -6.63 29.80
N GLY A 133 15.14 -6.47 29.72
CA GLY A 133 14.43 -5.40 30.42
C GLY A 133 14.08 -5.85 31.83
N SER A 134 13.74 -4.92 32.72
CA SER A 134 13.31 -5.12 34.13
C SER A 134 12.52 -6.42 34.40
N GLY A 135 13.22 -7.54 34.59
CA GLY A 135 12.62 -8.87 34.82
C GLY A 135 11.95 -9.55 33.61
N SER A 136 12.02 -9.01 32.39
CA SER A 136 11.42 -9.64 31.20
C SER A 136 12.34 -9.63 29.96
N ILE A 137 12.27 -10.68 29.15
CA ILE A 137 12.98 -10.77 27.87
C ILE A 137 12.28 -9.82 26.89
N CYS A 138 12.95 -8.71 26.56
CA CYS A 138 12.51 -7.78 25.54
C CYS A 138 13.24 -8.04 24.22
N ARG A 139 12.67 -7.61 23.09
CA ARG A 139 13.30 -7.71 21.77
C ARG A 139 13.40 -6.34 21.14
N ALA A 140 14.61 -5.82 21.02
CA ALA A 140 14.87 -4.63 20.22
C ALA A 140 14.80 -4.99 18.72
N VAL A 141 14.02 -4.24 17.94
CA VAL A 141 13.93 -4.39 16.48
C VAL A 141 14.24 -3.05 15.83
N ILE A 142 15.17 -3.05 14.87
CA ILE A 142 15.56 -1.90 14.08
C ILE A 142 15.44 -2.28 12.61
N PHE A 143 14.77 -1.44 11.83
CA PHE A 143 14.75 -1.52 10.39
C PHE A 143 15.78 -0.55 9.81
N CYS A 144 16.55 -1.01 8.82
CA CYS A 144 17.50 -0.15 8.12
C CYS A 144 17.65 -0.55 6.67
N GLU A 145 17.78 0.44 5.79
CA GLU A 145 17.93 0.18 4.35
C GLU A 145 19.37 -0.14 3.95
N SER A 146 20.36 0.49 4.61
CA SER A 146 21.77 0.32 4.28
C SER A 146 22.34 -1.01 4.79
N LYS A 147 22.99 -1.75 3.88
CA LYS A 147 23.75 -2.96 4.20
C LYS A 147 24.93 -2.67 5.15
N GLU A 148 25.51 -1.49 5.09
CA GLU A 148 26.60 -1.07 5.98
C GLU A 148 26.09 -0.88 7.41
N LYS A 149 24.97 -0.18 7.58
CA LYS A 149 24.30 -0.03 8.87
C LYS A 149 23.86 -1.38 9.43
N ALA A 150 23.34 -2.26 8.59
CA ALA A 150 22.97 -3.62 8.98
C ALA A 150 24.20 -4.43 9.46
N LYS A 151 25.34 -4.34 8.79
CA LYS A 151 26.61 -4.96 9.23
C LYS A 151 27.10 -4.39 10.57
N LEU A 152 26.96 -3.08 10.80
CA LEU A 152 27.32 -2.47 12.09
C LEU A 152 26.44 -3.01 13.22
N LEU A 153 25.12 -3.09 13.01
CA LEU A 153 24.19 -3.69 13.97
C LEU A 153 24.50 -5.17 14.22
N LYS A 154 24.88 -5.93 13.18
CA LYS A 154 25.34 -7.32 13.35
C LYS A 154 26.53 -7.41 14.30
N LYS A 155 27.53 -6.54 14.16
CA LYS A 155 28.70 -6.48 15.07
C LYS A 155 28.30 -6.14 16.51
N GLN A 156 27.19 -5.41 16.70
CA GLN A 156 26.62 -5.10 18.02
C GLN A 156 25.76 -6.23 18.61
N GLY A 157 25.71 -7.40 17.96
CA GLY A 157 25.00 -8.59 18.42
C GLY A 157 23.54 -8.68 17.96
N TYR A 158 23.13 -7.91 16.95
CA TYR A 158 21.82 -8.09 16.31
C TYR A 158 21.85 -9.27 15.33
N THR A 159 20.80 -10.08 15.33
CA THR A 159 20.47 -10.95 14.21
C THR A 159 19.93 -10.09 13.07
N VAL A 160 20.54 -10.18 11.89
CA VAL A 160 20.18 -9.36 10.74
C VAL A 160 19.61 -10.23 9.64
N THR A 161 18.45 -9.85 9.12
CA THR A 161 17.74 -10.54 8.02
C THR A 161 17.44 -9.55 6.91
N GLU A 162 17.83 -9.86 5.68
CA GLU A 162 17.43 -9.12 4.49
C GLU A 162 15.93 -9.33 4.22
N LEU A 163 15.17 -8.25 4.12
CA LEU A 163 13.71 -8.30 4.06
C LEU A 163 13.18 -8.90 2.75
N LEU A 164 13.88 -8.66 1.63
CA LEU A 164 13.47 -9.17 0.32
C LEU A 164 13.66 -10.69 0.20
N THR A 165 14.79 -11.21 0.68
CA THR A 165 15.20 -12.61 0.46
C THR A 165 14.99 -13.49 1.69
N GLY A 166 14.78 -12.91 2.87
CA GLY A 166 14.74 -13.62 4.14
C GLY A 166 16.09 -14.18 4.59
N LYS A 167 17.18 -13.92 3.86
CA LYS A 167 18.51 -14.44 4.17
C LYS A 167 19.11 -13.69 5.36
N LYS A 168 19.77 -14.42 6.25
CA LYS A 168 20.56 -13.80 7.32
C LYS A 168 21.87 -13.27 6.73
N LEU A 169 22.30 -12.09 7.19
CA LEU A 169 23.66 -11.60 6.91
C LEU A 169 24.67 -12.24 7.84
#